data_AF-A0A3L8PHL1-F1
#
_entry.id   AF-A0A3L8PHL1-F1
#
_cell.length_a   1.000
_cell.length_b   1.000
_cell.length_c   1.000
_cell.angle_alpha   90.00
_cell.angle_beta   90.00
_cell.angle_gamma   90.00
#
_symmetry.space_group_name_H-M   'P 1'
#
loop_
_entity.id
_entity.type
_entity.pdbx_description
1 polymer ?
#
loop_
_entity_poly.entity_id
_entity_poly.type
_entity_poly.pdbx_seq_one_letter_code
_entity_poly.pdbx_strand_id
1 'polypeptide(L)'
;MYTFEARIERFEGAAAWHFVMLPEDVTDEIEDASPLRGGFGSVKVRMRCGKSVWETSIFPDTKRGSFLLPMKKAILAAESVSHGDTVRLELEVR
;
A
#
# COMPACT_ATOMS: atom_id res chain seq x y z
N MET A 1 11.95 -6.35 4.89
CA MET A 1 10.81 -6.89 4.12
C MET A 1 9.72 -7.20 5.12
N TYR A 2 8.56 -6.59 4.95
CA TYR A 2 7.43 -6.65 5.87
C TYR A 2 6.33 -7.49 5.25
N THR A 3 5.52 -8.15 6.06
CA THR A 3 4.38 -8.92 5.59
C THR A 3 3.20 -8.66 6.50
N PHE A 4 2.08 -8.25 5.91
CA PHE A 4 0.90 -7.87 6.67
C PHE A 4 -0.36 -8.18 5.87
N GLU A 5 -1.48 -8.26 6.58
CA GLU A 5 -2.79 -8.34 5.96
C GLU A 5 -3.46 -6.97 6.04
N ALA A 6 -4.10 -6.57 4.95
CA ALA A 6 -4.82 -5.32 4.95
C ALA A 6 -5.99 -5.36 3.97
N ARG A 7 -6.98 -4.52 4.27
CA ARG A 7 -8.24 -4.48 3.54
C ARG A 7 -8.14 -3.56 2.34
N ILE A 8 -8.69 -3.99 1.22
CA ILE A 8 -8.81 -3.16 0.02
C ILE A 8 -9.99 -2.20 0.22
N GLU A 9 -9.66 -0.93 0.31
CA GLU A 9 -10.60 0.18 0.38
C GLU A 9 -10.74 0.84 -0.99
N ARG A 10 -11.91 1.38 -1.29
CA ARG A 10 -12.18 2.10 -2.53
C ARG A 10 -12.25 3.57 -2.20
N PHE A 11 -11.55 4.39 -2.96
CA PHE A 11 -11.66 5.83 -2.79
C PHE A 11 -13.02 6.33 -3.29
N GLU A 12 -13.68 7.17 -2.49
CA GLU A 12 -15.01 7.74 -2.74
C GLU A 12 -14.99 8.85 -3.81
N GLY A 13 -14.24 8.66 -4.90
CA GLY A 13 -14.17 9.58 -6.03
C GLY A 13 -14.71 8.97 -7.33
N ALA A 14 -14.92 9.82 -8.35
CA ALA A 14 -15.34 9.38 -9.69
C ALA A 14 -14.33 8.42 -10.34
N ALA A 15 -13.07 8.45 -9.90
CA ALA A 15 -12.04 7.54 -10.35
C ALA A 15 -12.05 6.26 -9.49
N ALA A 16 -12.14 5.09 -10.13
CA ALA A 16 -12.18 3.77 -9.50
C ALA A 16 -10.82 3.32 -8.95
N TRP A 17 -10.24 4.11 -8.05
CA TRP A 17 -8.97 3.80 -7.41
C TRP A 17 -9.22 2.98 -6.15
N HIS A 18 -8.41 1.94 -5.99
CA HIS A 18 -8.41 1.11 -4.78
C HIS A 18 -7.11 1.35 -4.04
N PHE A 19 -7.19 1.35 -2.73
CA PHE A 19 -6.08 1.59 -1.83
C PHE A 19 -6.10 0.59 -0.70
N VAL A 20 -4.95 0.41 -0.09
CA VAL A 20 -4.79 -0.37 1.13
C VAL A 20 -4.09 0.51 2.14
N MET A 21 -4.57 0.50 3.38
CA MET A 21 -3.91 1.16 4.50
C MET A 21 -2.88 0.19 5.08
N LEU A 22 -1.67 0.69 5.34
CA LEU A 22 -0.69 -0.09 6.09
C LEU A 22 -1.11 -0.15 7.57
N PRO A 23 -0.96 -1.29 8.25
CA PRO A 23 -1.13 -1.34 9.69
C PRO A 23 -0.06 -0.49 10.40
N GLU A 24 -0.37 -0.05 11.63
CA GLU A 24 0.46 0.91 12.38
C GLU A 24 1.88 0.39 12.63
N ASP A 25 2.02 -0.90 12.95
CA ASP A 25 3.31 -1.56 13.18
C ASP A 25 4.25 -1.43 11.98
N VAL A 26 3.74 -1.65 10.78
CA VAL A 26 4.52 -1.50 9.54
C VAL A 26 4.76 -0.03 9.21
N THR A 27 3.80 0.84 9.54
CA THR A 27 3.92 2.29 9.32
C THR A 27 5.08 2.86 10.12
N ASP A 28 5.13 2.62 11.43
CA ASP A 28 6.16 3.12 12.34
C ASP A 28 7.57 2.67 11.89
N GLU A 29 7.71 1.38 11.55
CA GLU A 29 8.98 0.84 11.07
C GLU A 29 9.45 1.49 9.75
N ILE A 30 8.52 1.82 8.84
CA ILE A 30 8.86 2.54 7.60
C ILE A 30 9.21 4.00 7.88
N GLU A 31 8.51 4.65 8.81
CA GLU A 31 8.79 6.04 9.19
C GLU A 31 10.19 6.21 9.76
N ASP A 32 10.62 5.26 10.60
CA ASP A 32 11.95 5.21 11.19
C ASP A 32 13.03 4.82 10.18
N ALA A 33 12.74 3.86 9.29
CA ALA A 33 13.72 3.32 8.34
C ALA A 33 13.96 4.21 7.11
N SER A 34 13.04 5.12 6.76
CA SER A 34 13.08 5.87 5.50
C SER A 34 13.31 7.38 5.69
N PRO A 35 14.56 7.83 5.92
CA PRO A 35 14.89 9.26 6.01
C PRO A 35 14.79 9.98 4.65
N LEU A 36 14.82 9.24 3.54
CA LEU A 36 14.72 9.77 2.18
C LEU A 36 13.28 9.69 1.69
N ARG A 37 12.50 10.73 1.99
CA ARG A 37 11.14 10.87 1.48
C ARG A 37 11.15 11.62 0.15
N GLY A 38 10.49 11.08 -0.86
CA GLY A 38 10.29 11.75 -2.14
C GLY A 38 9.36 12.95 -2.02
N GLY A 39 9.02 13.59 -3.15
CA GLY A 39 7.98 14.62 -3.19
C GLY A 39 6.68 14.13 -2.54
N PHE A 40 6.06 14.97 -1.72
CA PHE A 40 4.87 14.66 -0.91
C PHE A 40 5.07 13.66 0.24
N GLY A 41 6.32 13.41 0.68
CA GLY A 41 6.57 12.49 1.80
C GLY A 41 6.48 11.01 1.40
N SER A 42 6.45 10.73 0.09
CA SER A 42 6.25 9.38 -0.44
C SER A 42 7.49 8.49 -0.28
N VAL A 43 7.26 7.20 -0.07
CA VAL A 43 8.32 6.19 0.06
C VAL A 43 8.21 5.21 -1.09
N LYS A 44 9.32 4.93 -1.78
CA LYS A 44 9.34 3.91 -2.83
C LYS A 44 9.38 2.53 -2.20
N VAL A 45 8.49 1.67 -2.66
CA VAL A 45 8.39 0.30 -2.18
C VAL A 45 8.19 -0.66 -3.34
N ARG A 46 8.67 -1.88 -3.14
CA ARG A 46 8.29 -3.02 -3.94
C ARG A 46 7.25 -3.82 -3.16
N MET A 47 6.11 -4.06 -3.80
CA MET A 47 5.01 -4.82 -3.23
C MET A 47 4.89 -6.18 -3.88
N ARG A 48 4.44 -7.16 -3.10
CA ARG A 48 3.96 -8.45 -3.59
C ARG A 48 2.58 -8.75 -3.01
N CYS A 49 1.67 -9.23 -3.85
CA CYS A 49 0.37 -9.76 -3.48
C CYS A 49 0.20 -11.08 -4.23
N GLY A 50 0.20 -12.20 -3.52
CA GLY A 50 0.17 -13.52 -4.14
C GLY A 50 1.29 -13.71 -5.18
N LYS A 51 0.93 -13.81 -6.45
CA LYS A 51 1.89 -13.99 -7.57
C LYS A 51 2.31 -12.67 -8.22
N SER A 52 1.59 -11.59 -7.93
CA SER A 52 1.82 -10.27 -8.50
C SER A 52 2.89 -9.52 -7.72
N VAL A 53 3.91 -9.02 -8.42
CA VAL A 53 4.98 -8.19 -7.85
C VAL A 53 5.07 -6.90 -8.65
N TRP A 54 5.08 -5.76 -7.98
CA TRP A 54 5.19 -4.46 -8.64
C TRP A 54 5.91 -3.43 -7.77
N GLU A 55 6.47 -2.42 -8.42
CA GLU A 55 7.03 -1.25 -7.74
C GLU A 55 6.02 -0.10 -7.76
N THR A 56 5.94 0.61 -6.65
CA THR A 56 5.05 1.75 -6.45
C THR A 56 5.59 2.65 -5.34
N SER A 57 4.92 3.77 -5.12
CA SER A 57 5.13 4.59 -3.94
C SER A 57 3.95 4.45 -2.98
N ILE A 58 4.24 4.46 -1.69
CA ILE A 58 3.26 4.66 -0.62
C ILE A 58 3.27 6.12 -0.19
N PHE A 59 2.13 6.64 0.22
CA PHE A 59 1.94 8.06 0.55
C PHE A 59 1.44 8.21 1.98
N PRO A 60 2.01 9.10 2.80
CA PRO A 60 1.53 9.30 4.16
C PRO A 60 0.13 9.92 4.15
N ASP A 61 -0.79 9.34 4.91
CA ASP A 61 -2.08 9.93 5.25
C ASP A 61 -2.02 10.50 6.66
N THR A 62 -1.74 11.81 6.74
CA THR A 62 -1.62 12.53 8.01
C THR A 62 -2.92 12.58 8.81
N LYS A 63 -4.08 12.29 8.20
CA LYS A 63 -5.35 12.25 8.94
C LYS A 63 -5.53 10.94 9.69
N ARG A 64 -4.99 9.85 9.14
CA ARG A 64 -5.13 8.49 9.67
C ARG A 64 -3.86 7.96 10.35
N GLY A 65 -2.73 8.68 10.24
CA GLY A 65 -1.46 8.27 10.83
C GLY A 65 -0.92 6.98 10.20
N SER A 66 -1.16 6.77 8.91
CA SER A 66 -0.77 5.54 8.20
C SER A 66 -0.40 5.85 6.76
N PHE A 67 0.20 4.89 6.07
CA PHE A 67 0.49 5.00 4.64
C PHE A 67 -0.63 4.44 3.76
N LEU A 68 -0.93 5.17 2.69
CA LEU A 68 -1.78 4.77 1.59
C LEU A 68 -0.95 4.05 0.52
N LEU A 69 -1.30 2.80 0.27
CA LEU A 69 -0.80 2.01 -0.84
C LEU A 69 -1.82 1.97 -1.98
N PRO A 70 -1.53 2.57 -3.16
CA PRO A 70 -2.38 2.42 -4.32
C PRO A 70 -2.31 1.01 -4.92
N MET A 71 -3.48 0.38 -5.11
CA MET A 71 -3.63 -0.91 -5.76
C MET A 71 -4.01 -0.71 -7.23
N LYS A 72 -3.15 -1.18 -8.15
CA LYS A 72 -3.42 -1.10 -9.59
C LYS A 72 -4.53 -2.08 -9.97
N LYS A 73 -5.42 -1.66 -10.88
CA LYS A 73 -6.50 -2.52 -11.40
C LYS A 73 -6.01 -3.86 -11.95
N ALA A 74 -4.83 -3.89 -12.58
CA ALA A 74 -4.24 -5.12 -13.09
C ALA A 74 -3.93 -6.14 -11.98
N ILE A 75 -3.53 -5.68 -10.79
CA ILE A 75 -3.22 -6.55 -9.65
C ILE A 75 -4.51 -7.09 -9.05
N LEU A 76 -5.51 -6.23 -8.87
CA LEU A 76 -6.84 -6.64 -8.41
C LEU A 76 -7.43 -7.73 -9.31
N ALA A 77 -7.31 -7.55 -10.63
CA ALA A 77 -7.77 -8.54 -11.59
C ALA A 77 -6.93 -9.82 -11.60
N ALA A 78 -5.60 -9.73 -11.43
CA ALA A 78 -4.71 -10.89 -11.44
C ALA A 78 -4.89 -11.80 -10.22
N GLU A 79 -5.14 -11.21 -9.04
CA GLU A 79 -5.35 -11.95 -7.80
C GLU A 79 -6.84 -12.20 -7.50
N SER A 80 -7.75 -11.74 -8.37
CA SER A 80 -9.21 -11.84 -8.20
C SER A 80 -9.72 -11.24 -6.88
N VAL A 81 -9.20 -10.06 -6.52
CA VAL A 81 -9.52 -9.35 -5.28
C VAL A 81 -10.19 -8.02 -5.56
N SER A 82 -11.02 -7.57 -4.63
CA SER A 82 -11.89 -6.42 -4.80
C SER A 82 -12.05 -5.61 -3.51
N HIS A 83 -12.79 -4.51 -3.58
CA HIS A 83 -13.12 -3.71 -2.40
C HIS A 83 -13.78 -4.56 -1.31
N GLY A 84 -13.28 -4.43 -0.09
CA GLY A 84 -13.76 -5.15 1.08
C GLY A 84 -12.98 -6.42 1.39
N ASP A 85 -12.22 -6.94 0.43
CA ASP A 85 -11.39 -8.14 0.62
C ASP A 85 -10.14 -7.83 1.44
N THR A 86 -9.72 -8.79 2.26
CA THR A 86 -8.46 -8.74 2.98
C THR A 86 -7.41 -9.52 2.20
N VAL A 87 -6.28 -8.87 1.93
CA VAL A 87 -5.19 -9.46 1.15
C VAL A 87 -3.90 -9.46 1.96
N ARG A 88 -3.12 -10.53 1.81
CA ARG A 88 -1.78 -10.59 2.36
C ARG A 88 -0.81 -9.92 1.39
N LEU A 89 -0.14 -8.88 1.89
CA LEU A 89 0.82 -8.09 1.15
C LEU A 89 2.21 -8.23 1.76
N GLU A 90 3.21 -8.17 0.90
CA GLU A 90 4.59 -8.08 1.30
C GLU A 90 5.21 -6.81 0.75
N LEU A 91 5.92 -6.09 1.61
CA LEU A 91 6.47 -4.79 1.32
C LEU A 91 7.98 -4.81 1.53
N GLU A 92 8.71 -4.31 0.55
CA GLU A 92 10.15 -4.08 0.62
C GLU A 92 10.40 -2.59 0.34
N VAL A 93 10.94 -1.88 1.33
CA VAL A 93 11.37 -0.47 1.17
C VAL A 93 12.60 -0.45 0.26
N ARG A 94 12.61 0.49 -0.69
CA ARG A 94 13.68 0.66 -1.69
C ARG A 94 14.53 1.88 -1.43
#